data_AF-A0A328BWA0-F1
#
_entry.id   AF-A0A328BWA0-F1
#
_cell.length_a   1.000
_cell.length_b   1.000
_cell.length_c   1.000
_cell.angle_alpha   90.00
_cell.angle_beta   90.00
_cell.angle_gamma   90.00
#
_symmetry.space_group_name_H-M   'P 1'
#
loop_
_entity.id
_entity.type
_entity.pdbx_description
1 polymer ?
#
loop_
_entity_poly.entity_id
_entity_poly.type
_entity_poly.pdbx_seq_one_letter_code
_entity_poly.pdbx_strand_id
1 'polypeptide(L)'
;MLHSLLLRGHGLAQYTFAGSLTLLGWEDLAVALRFHRGQATDQIATPSDPTYYSLLHWAMRRADGYLRDVLFPDASGEVFSQWAVNQSDPNADNVRWIHRHADAFVFFIDCEALVLRRGAAVSNLMDLAGRLAHGLNGRPVVVAWAKADMMDQVRPTVKQSLLSQLEQVLGAVPHFEISKQLQGQPDPRQLANLGLVDHILQVIESNRPDSPEVAIPVGTQDHFFLYRGK
;
A
#
# COMPACT_ATOMS: atom_id res chain seq x y z
N MET A 1 3.47 -6.28 7.64
CA MET A 1 4.57 -6.95 6.91
C MET A 1 5.67 -5.96 6.55
N LEU A 2 5.34 -4.90 5.79
CA LEU A 2 6.26 -3.84 5.39
C LEU A 2 7.26 -3.39 6.48
N HIS A 3 6.77 -2.85 7.60
CA HIS A 3 7.65 -2.38 8.67
C HIS A 3 8.44 -3.52 9.35
N SER A 4 7.87 -4.71 9.48
CA SER A 4 8.57 -5.88 10.01
C SER A 4 9.77 -6.30 9.14
N LEU A 5 9.69 -6.13 7.81
CA LEU A 5 10.80 -6.39 6.91
C LEU A 5 11.91 -5.35 7.08
N LEU A 6 11.56 -4.07 7.25
CA LEU A 6 12.51 -3.00 7.56
C LEU A 6 13.29 -3.29 8.85
N LEU A 7 12.59 -3.70 9.91
CA LEU A 7 13.20 -4.06 11.19
C LEU A 7 14.12 -5.29 11.11
N ARG A 8 13.94 -6.15 10.10
CA ARG A 8 14.80 -7.31 9.81
C ARG A 8 15.97 -6.96 8.89
N GLY A 9 16.17 -5.68 8.56
CA GLY A 9 17.27 -5.20 7.74
C GLY A 9 17.02 -5.27 6.24
N HIS A 10 15.81 -5.61 5.80
CA HIS A 10 15.43 -5.47 4.39
C HIS A 10 15.05 -4.01 4.11
N GLY A 11 15.21 -3.56 2.87
CA GLY A 11 14.96 -2.18 2.49
C GLY A 11 14.30 -2.07 1.13
N LEU A 12 13.88 -0.86 0.81
CA LEU A 12 13.50 -0.47 -0.53
C LEU A 12 14.77 -0.31 -1.39
N ALA A 13 14.64 -0.46 -2.70
CA ALA A 13 15.79 -0.49 -3.62
C ALA A 13 16.60 0.82 -3.64
N GLN A 14 15.91 1.96 -3.67
CA GLN A 14 16.56 3.30 -3.73
C GLN A 14 16.47 4.07 -2.42
N TYR A 15 15.72 3.54 -1.45
CA TYR A 15 15.29 4.27 -0.26
C TYR A 15 15.68 3.52 1.01
N THR A 16 16.26 4.27 1.93
CA THR A 16 16.53 3.83 3.30
C THR A 16 15.52 4.44 4.25
N PHE A 17 15.06 3.67 5.24
CA PHE A 17 14.17 4.19 6.26
C PHE A 17 14.92 5.21 7.13
N ALA A 18 14.37 6.42 7.24
CA ALA A 18 14.96 7.53 7.99
C ALA A 18 14.14 7.94 9.21
N GLY A 19 12.90 7.47 9.34
CA GLY A 19 12.06 7.71 10.50
C GLY A 19 10.56 7.53 10.22
N SER A 20 9.73 7.78 11.23
CA SER A 20 8.28 7.78 11.10
C SER A 20 7.67 8.66 12.18
N LEU A 21 6.59 9.37 11.83
CA LEU A 21 5.78 10.15 12.79
C LEU A 21 4.76 9.25 13.50
N THR A 22 4.52 8.05 12.96
CA THR A 22 3.55 7.08 13.46
C THR A 22 4.27 5.77 13.80
N LEU A 23 5.50 5.87 14.31
CA LEU A 23 6.34 4.71 14.62
C LEU A 23 5.66 3.78 15.63
N LEU A 24 4.90 4.33 16.58
CA LEU A 24 4.10 3.53 17.53
C LEU A 24 3.03 2.71 16.81
N GLY A 25 2.28 3.30 15.87
CA GLY A 25 1.28 2.56 15.09
C GLY A 25 1.90 1.45 14.23
N TRP A 26 3.12 1.69 13.70
CA TRP A 26 3.87 0.64 13.02
C TRP A 26 4.30 -0.49 13.95
N GLU A 27 4.75 -0.16 15.16
CA GLU A 27 5.16 -1.14 16.16
C GLU A 27 3.96 -1.98 16.63
N ASP A 28 2.80 -1.36 16.89
CA ASP A 28 1.57 -2.07 17.26
C ASP A 28 1.18 -3.13 16.21
N LEU A 29 1.23 -2.75 14.93
CA LEU A 29 0.97 -3.66 13.81
C LEU A 29 2.05 -4.73 13.66
N ALA A 30 3.30 -4.41 13.96
CA ALA A 30 4.42 -5.34 13.90
C ALA A 30 4.39 -6.35 15.06
N VAL A 31 3.93 -5.96 16.25
CA VAL A 31 3.81 -6.86 17.41
C VAL A 31 2.80 -7.97 17.15
N ALA A 32 1.64 -7.65 16.58
CA ALA A 32 0.63 -8.64 16.17
C ALA A 32 1.16 -9.69 15.17
N LEU A 33 2.25 -9.35 14.50
CA LEU A 33 2.93 -10.17 13.51
C LEU A 33 4.11 -10.99 14.10
N ARG A 34 4.67 -10.57 15.25
CA ARG A 34 5.85 -11.21 15.89
C ARG A 34 5.50 -12.43 16.71
N PHE A 35 4.35 -12.43 17.37
CA PHE A 35 3.96 -13.51 18.26
C PHE A 35 3.13 -14.53 17.49
N HIS A 36 3.69 -15.74 17.37
CA HIS A 36 3.09 -17.04 17.70
C HIS A 36 3.70 -18.13 16.80
N ARG A 37 4.09 -19.25 17.42
CA ARG A 37 4.74 -20.45 16.87
C ARG A 37 4.03 -21.01 15.61
N GLY A 38 4.16 -20.35 14.46
CA GLY A 38 3.56 -20.75 13.18
C GLY A 38 2.11 -20.29 12.94
N GLN A 39 1.51 -19.46 13.81
CA GLN A 39 0.20 -18.86 13.56
C GLN A 39 0.34 -17.35 13.74
N ALA A 40 0.04 -16.52 12.75
CA ALA A 40 -0.02 -15.08 13.01
C ALA A 40 -1.23 -14.79 13.91
N THR A 41 -1.11 -13.87 14.87
CA THR A 41 -2.31 -13.38 15.55
C THR A 41 -3.09 -12.51 14.56
N ASP A 42 -4.41 -12.62 14.55
CA ASP A 42 -5.23 -11.75 13.72
C ASP A 42 -4.97 -10.30 14.14
N GLN A 43 -4.66 -9.47 13.14
CA GLN A 43 -4.54 -8.04 13.38
C GLN A 43 -5.91 -7.51 13.80
N ILE A 44 -5.93 -6.54 14.70
CA ILE A 44 -7.16 -5.81 15.01
C ILE A 44 -7.65 -5.21 13.70
N ALA A 45 -8.87 -5.54 13.30
CA ALA A 45 -9.48 -5.02 12.09
C ALA A 45 -9.58 -3.50 12.18
N THR A 46 -9.23 -2.81 11.11
CA THR A 46 -9.42 -1.37 10.98
C THR A 46 -10.90 -1.04 11.19
N PRO A 47 -11.26 -0.18 12.15
CA PRO A 47 -12.65 0.17 12.42
C PRO A 47 -13.41 0.62 11.17
N SER A 48 -14.67 0.21 11.04
CA SER A 48 -15.58 0.62 9.95
C SER A 48 -16.25 1.98 10.21
N ASP A 49 -15.79 2.77 11.19
CA ASP A 49 -16.31 4.10 11.48
C ASP A 49 -15.90 5.09 10.37
N PRO A 50 -16.83 5.84 9.76
CA PRO A 50 -16.54 6.78 8.67
C PRO A 50 -15.60 7.93 9.05
N THR A 51 -15.50 8.24 10.33
CA THR A 51 -14.63 9.29 10.87
C THR A 51 -13.27 8.76 11.31
N TYR A 52 -13.08 7.44 11.26
CA TYR A 52 -11.81 6.81 11.59
C TYR A 52 -10.85 6.85 10.39
N TYR A 53 -9.71 7.49 10.58
CA TYR A 53 -8.61 7.55 9.62
C TYR A 53 -7.36 6.94 10.26
N SER A 54 -6.89 5.83 9.71
CA SER A 54 -5.57 5.30 10.04
C SER A 54 -4.58 5.78 8.99
N LEU A 55 -3.54 6.49 9.41
CA LEU A 55 -2.45 6.95 8.55
C LEU A 55 -1.15 6.41 9.13
N LEU A 56 -0.43 5.59 8.37
CA LEU A 56 0.92 5.19 8.73
C LEU A 56 1.92 5.99 7.90
N HIS A 57 2.98 6.48 8.54
CA HIS A 57 3.97 7.35 7.92
C HIS A 57 5.32 6.64 7.83
N TRP A 58 6.04 6.81 6.72
CA TRP A 58 7.48 6.59 6.62
C TRP A 58 8.16 7.83 6.07
N ALA A 59 9.20 8.28 6.75
CA ALA A 59 10.21 9.17 6.19
C ALA A 59 11.32 8.29 5.58
N MET A 60 11.54 8.42 4.28
CA MET A 60 12.51 7.67 3.50
C MET A 60 13.60 8.59 2.96
N ARG A 61 14.83 8.09 2.86
CA ARG A 61 15.99 8.83 2.36
C ARG A 61 16.68 8.09 1.22
N ARG A 62 16.92 8.78 0.11
CA ARG A 62 17.76 8.29 -1.00
C ARG A 62 19.24 8.57 -0.74
N ALA A 63 20.10 7.87 -1.49
CA ALA A 63 21.56 8.03 -1.39
C ALA A 63 22.06 9.45 -1.72
N ASP A 64 21.34 10.18 -2.58
CA ASP A 64 21.60 11.58 -2.93
C ASP A 64 21.15 12.58 -1.84
N GLY A 65 20.59 12.08 -0.73
CA GLY A 65 20.09 12.89 0.38
C GLY A 65 18.62 13.31 0.25
N TYR A 66 17.96 13.02 -0.89
CA TYR A 66 16.55 13.33 -1.08
C TYR A 66 15.68 12.65 -0.02
N LEU A 67 14.79 13.43 0.59
CA LEU A 67 13.83 12.96 1.58
C LEU A 67 12.44 12.82 0.97
N ARG A 68 11.78 11.71 1.30
CA ARG A 68 10.43 11.43 0.86
C ARG A 68 9.59 10.94 2.03
N ASP A 69 8.51 11.65 2.29
CA ASP A 69 7.45 11.16 3.18
C ASP A 69 6.46 10.31 2.38
N VAL A 70 6.11 9.16 2.94
CA VAL A 70 5.15 8.20 2.39
C VAL A 70 4.07 7.97 3.42
N LEU A 71 2.82 8.22 3.04
CA LEU A 71 1.64 7.98 3.86
C LEU A 71 0.89 6.75 3.32
N PHE A 72 0.59 5.82 4.21
CA PHE A 72 -0.24 4.65 3.94
C PHE A 72 -1.57 4.85 4.67
N PRO A 73 -2.58 5.43 3.98
CA PRO A 73 -3.91 5.47 4.53
C PRO A 73 -4.53 4.06 4.51
N ASP A 74 -5.15 3.71 5.62
CA ASP A 74 -5.87 2.45 5.77
C ASP A 74 -7.31 2.70 6.24
N ALA A 75 -8.23 1.95 5.65
CA ALA A 75 -9.65 1.96 5.97
C ALA A 75 -10.19 0.53 5.86
N SER A 76 -11.27 0.24 6.60
CA SER A 76 -11.90 -1.08 6.61
C SER A 76 -12.30 -1.55 5.20
N GLY A 77 -11.98 -2.80 4.87
CA GLY A 77 -12.40 -3.44 3.61
C GLY A 77 -13.93 -3.53 3.45
N GLU A 78 -14.67 -3.56 4.57
CA GLU A 78 -16.14 -3.50 4.53
C GLU A 78 -16.63 -2.15 4.01
N VAL A 79 -15.98 -1.06 4.41
CA VAL A 79 -16.32 0.30 3.97
C VAL A 79 -15.97 0.48 2.49
N PHE A 80 -14.84 -0.08 2.02
CA PHE A 80 -14.53 -0.13 0.59
C PHE A 80 -15.59 -0.92 -0.20
N SER A 81 -16.10 -2.02 0.35
CA SER A 81 -17.14 -2.82 -0.29
C SER A 81 -18.48 -2.05 -0.36
N GLN A 82 -18.84 -1.33 0.69
CA GLN A 82 -20.01 -0.44 0.70
C GLN A 82 -19.87 0.68 -0.33
N TRP A 83 -18.70 1.33 -0.37
CA TRP A 83 -18.39 2.39 -1.33
C TRP A 83 -18.43 1.92 -2.79
N ALA A 84 -17.99 0.69 -3.07
CA ALA A 84 -18.06 0.09 -4.40
C ALA A 84 -19.51 0.09 -4.92
N VAL A 85 -20.45 -0.36 -4.09
CA VAL A 85 -21.87 -0.43 -4.40
C VAL A 85 -22.52 0.96 -4.43
N ASN A 86 -22.30 1.78 -3.38
CA ASN A 86 -22.89 3.10 -3.23
C ASN A 86 -21.81 4.17 -2.97
N GLN A 87 -21.42 4.89 -4.01
CA GLN A 87 -20.41 5.95 -3.93
C GLN A 87 -20.77 7.06 -2.93
N SER A 88 -22.07 7.33 -2.74
CA SER A 88 -22.61 8.38 -1.88
C SER A 88 -22.94 7.91 -0.45
N ASP A 89 -22.57 6.68 -0.09
CA ASP A 89 -22.88 6.14 1.24
C ASP A 89 -22.25 7.02 2.35
N PRO A 90 -23.01 7.56 3.30
CA PRO A 90 -22.45 8.39 4.38
C PRO A 90 -21.34 7.68 5.17
N ASN A 91 -21.37 6.34 5.26
CA ASN A 91 -20.37 5.56 5.98
C ASN A 91 -19.05 5.38 5.21
N ALA A 92 -18.98 5.82 3.95
CA ALA A 92 -17.82 5.69 3.08
C ALA A 92 -17.00 6.99 2.94
N ASP A 93 -17.14 7.94 3.87
CA ASP A 93 -16.43 9.23 3.80
C ASP A 93 -14.90 9.07 3.83
N ASN A 94 -14.36 8.22 4.70
CA ASN A 94 -12.92 7.96 4.76
C ASN A 94 -12.38 7.35 3.46
N VAL A 95 -13.07 6.36 2.88
CA VAL A 95 -12.70 5.75 1.60
C VAL A 95 -12.78 6.76 0.46
N ARG A 96 -13.83 7.60 0.42
CA ARG A 96 -13.92 8.71 -0.56
C ARG A 96 -12.77 9.68 -0.42
N TRP A 97 -12.37 10.01 0.80
CA TRP A 97 -11.23 10.88 1.06
C TRP A 97 -9.93 10.24 0.56
N ILE A 98 -9.69 8.96 0.87
CA ILE A 98 -8.52 8.21 0.36
C ILE A 98 -8.52 8.21 -1.16
N HIS A 99 -9.65 7.82 -1.78
CA HIS A 99 -9.78 7.78 -3.24
C HIS A 99 -9.54 9.14 -3.90
N ARG A 100 -9.88 10.25 -3.23
CA ARG A 100 -9.65 11.60 -3.76
C ARG A 100 -8.20 12.07 -3.65
N HIS A 101 -7.49 11.70 -2.59
CA HIS A 101 -6.18 12.29 -2.26
C HIS A 101 -4.99 11.36 -2.45
N ALA A 102 -5.20 10.04 -2.62
CA ALA A 102 -4.09 9.12 -2.83
C ALA A 102 -3.40 9.38 -4.18
N ASP A 103 -2.06 9.33 -4.17
CA ASP A 103 -1.22 9.45 -5.37
C ASP A 103 -1.19 8.15 -6.19
N ALA A 104 -1.39 7.00 -5.54
CA ALA A 104 -1.41 5.67 -6.14
C ALA A 104 -2.22 4.69 -5.28
N PHE A 105 -2.56 3.53 -5.84
CA PHE A 105 -3.37 2.51 -5.18
C PHE A 105 -2.73 1.12 -5.22
N VAL A 106 -2.91 0.38 -4.13
CA VAL A 106 -2.67 -1.07 -4.06
C VAL A 106 -4.01 -1.77 -4.06
N PHE A 107 -4.31 -2.50 -5.13
CA PHE A 107 -5.54 -3.26 -5.28
C PHE A 107 -5.33 -4.70 -4.81
N PHE A 108 -5.84 -5.03 -3.62
CA PHE A 108 -5.66 -6.35 -3.04
C PHE A 108 -6.68 -7.36 -3.56
N ILE A 109 -6.20 -8.55 -3.93
CA ILE A 109 -7.01 -9.72 -4.25
C ILE A 109 -6.73 -10.80 -3.22
N ASP A 110 -7.74 -11.20 -2.45
CA ASP A 110 -7.61 -12.27 -1.47
C ASP A 110 -7.76 -13.64 -2.16
N CYS A 111 -6.65 -14.37 -2.31
CA CYS A 111 -6.64 -15.70 -2.92
C CYS A 111 -7.50 -16.72 -2.15
N GLU A 112 -7.55 -16.62 -0.82
CA GLU A 112 -8.37 -17.51 0.00
C GLU A 112 -9.86 -17.25 -0.27
N ALA A 113 -10.27 -15.98 -0.38
CA ALA A 113 -11.64 -15.62 -0.74
C ALA A 113 -12.04 -16.17 -2.12
N LEU A 114 -11.12 -16.18 -3.09
CA LEU A 114 -11.34 -16.78 -4.41
C LEU A 114 -11.54 -18.31 -4.34
N VAL A 115 -10.82 -19.00 -3.45
CA VAL A 115 -10.97 -20.44 -3.24
C VAL A 115 -12.32 -20.76 -2.56
N LEU A 116 -12.67 -20.03 -1.51
CA LEU A 116 -13.82 -20.31 -0.64
C LEU A 116 -15.15 -19.77 -1.19
N ARG A 117 -15.18 -18.51 -1.64
CA ARG A 117 -16.41 -17.77 -2.00
C ARG A 117 -16.60 -17.59 -3.51
N ARG A 118 -15.54 -17.83 -4.30
CA ARG A 118 -15.56 -17.92 -5.78
C ARG A 118 -16.28 -16.76 -6.45
N GLY A 119 -17.47 -17.00 -7.03
CA GLY A 119 -18.20 -16.02 -7.84
C GLY A 119 -18.57 -14.76 -7.08
N ALA A 120 -18.92 -14.87 -5.79
CA ALA A 120 -19.19 -13.70 -4.95
C ALA A 120 -17.93 -12.85 -4.73
N ALA A 121 -16.78 -13.49 -4.51
CA ALA A 121 -15.51 -12.78 -4.37
C ALA A 121 -15.11 -12.08 -5.68
N VAL A 122 -15.29 -12.74 -6.83
CA VAL A 122 -15.03 -12.14 -8.15
C VAL A 122 -15.95 -10.94 -8.39
N SER A 123 -17.26 -11.07 -8.14
CA SER A 123 -18.22 -9.97 -8.33
C SER A 123 -17.83 -8.75 -7.49
N ASN A 124 -17.60 -8.95 -6.19
CA ASN A 124 -17.24 -7.87 -5.28
C ASN A 124 -15.92 -7.19 -5.69
N LEU A 125 -14.92 -7.96 -6.13
CA LEU A 125 -13.67 -7.42 -6.64
C LEU A 125 -13.89 -6.59 -7.90
N MET A 126 -14.73 -7.05 -8.83
CA MET A 126 -15.01 -6.31 -10.06
C MET A 126 -15.82 -5.04 -9.81
N ASP A 127 -16.76 -5.04 -8.87
CA ASP A 127 -17.48 -3.84 -8.44
C ASP A 127 -16.51 -2.80 -7.87
N LEU A 128 -15.57 -3.24 -7.02
CA LEU A 128 -14.54 -2.37 -6.45
C LEU A 128 -13.56 -1.86 -7.52
N ALA A 129 -13.12 -2.72 -8.45
CA ALA A 129 -12.23 -2.34 -9.54
C ALA A 129 -12.89 -1.30 -10.46
N GLY A 130 -14.16 -1.51 -10.82
CA GLY A 130 -14.94 -0.56 -11.62
C GLY A 130 -15.10 0.77 -10.91
N ARG A 131 -15.34 0.74 -9.59
CA ARG A 131 -15.42 1.96 -8.78
C ARG A 131 -14.09 2.69 -8.72
N LEU A 132 -12.98 1.99 -8.51
CA LEU A 132 -11.64 2.57 -8.46
C LEU A 132 -11.22 3.17 -9.82
N ALA A 133 -11.52 2.47 -10.92
CA ALA A 133 -11.26 2.97 -12.27
C ALA A 133 -11.97 4.31 -12.51
N HIS A 134 -13.15 4.48 -11.94
CA HIS A 134 -13.90 5.73 -12.00
C HIS A 134 -13.25 6.82 -11.14
N GLY A 135 -12.49 7.69 -11.80
CA GLY A 135 -11.77 8.80 -11.14
C GLY A 135 -10.31 8.49 -10.84
N LEU A 136 -9.76 7.41 -11.40
CA LEU A 136 -8.33 7.09 -11.26
C LEU A 136 -7.42 8.19 -11.82
N ASN A 137 -7.84 8.89 -12.89
CA ASN A 137 -7.15 10.05 -13.48
C ASN A 137 -5.66 9.81 -13.76
N GLY A 138 -5.29 8.61 -14.23
CA GLY A 138 -3.91 8.24 -14.56
C GLY A 138 -3.03 7.92 -13.35
N ARG A 139 -3.58 7.90 -12.13
CA ARG A 139 -2.84 7.52 -10.93
C ARG A 139 -2.46 6.03 -10.98
N PRO A 140 -1.23 5.66 -10.59
CA PRO A 140 -0.77 4.28 -10.67
C PRO A 140 -1.60 3.33 -9.80
N VAL A 141 -1.83 2.12 -10.33
CA VAL A 141 -2.44 1.01 -9.60
C VAL A 141 -1.53 -0.20 -9.75
N VAL A 142 -1.32 -0.90 -8.64
CA VAL A 142 -0.69 -2.23 -8.65
C VAL A 142 -1.65 -3.24 -8.04
N VAL A 143 -1.65 -4.46 -8.56
CA VAL A 143 -2.48 -5.54 -8.04
C VAL A 143 -1.64 -6.42 -7.12
N ALA A 144 -2.10 -6.60 -5.88
CA ALA A 144 -1.48 -7.44 -4.87
C ALA A 144 -2.33 -8.68 -4.63
N TRP A 145 -1.86 -9.84 -5.07
CA TRP A 145 -2.46 -11.13 -4.73
C TRP A 145 -2.05 -11.51 -3.30
N ALA A 146 -2.93 -11.23 -2.35
CA ALA A 146 -2.75 -11.55 -0.94
C ALA A 146 -3.03 -13.03 -0.67
N LYS A 147 -2.37 -13.59 0.36
CA LYS A 147 -2.41 -15.02 0.70
C LYS A 147 -2.04 -15.89 -0.52
N ALA A 148 -1.01 -15.47 -1.25
CA ALA A 148 -0.59 -16.12 -2.49
C ALA A 148 -0.12 -17.58 -2.32
N ASP A 149 0.10 -18.04 -1.09
CA ASP A 149 0.22 -19.45 -0.75
C ASP A 149 -1.00 -20.30 -1.16
N MET A 150 -2.18 -19.68 -1.29
CA MET A 150 -3.40 -20.34 -1.77
C MET A 150 -3.58 -20.23 -3.30
N MET A 151 -2.67 -19.57 -4.02
CA MET A 151 -2.81 -19.29 -5.47
C MET A 151 -2.99 -20.56 -6.30
N ASP A 152 -2.27 -21.63 -5.97
CA ASP A 152 -2.33 -22.90 -6.71
C ASP A 152 -3.68 -23.62 -6.56
N GLN A 153 -4.46 -23.25 -5.54
CA GLN A 153 -5.82 -23.74 -5.31
C GLN A 153 -6.89 -22.91 -6.03
N VAL A 154 -6.53 -21.72 -6.53
CA VAL A 154 -7.43 -20.89 -7.33
C VAL A 154 -7.61 -21.54 -8.71
N ARG A 155 -8.87 -21.79 -9.09
CA ARG A 155 -9.18 -22.41 -10.39
C ARG A 155 -8.57 -21.61 -11.54
N PRO A 156 -7.85 -22.25 -12.49
CA PRO A 156 -7.22 -21.54 -13.61
C PRO A 156 -8.19 -20.68 -14.42
N THR A 157 -9.41 -21.18 -14.65
CA THR A 157 -10.47 -20.44 -15.38
C THR A 157 -10.91 -19.17 -14.65
N VAL A 158 -10.99 -19.22 -13.32
CA VAL A 158 -11.30 -18.04 -12.49
C VAL A 158 -10.15 -17.04 -12.54
N LYS A 159 -8.91 -17.51 -12.39
CA LYS A 159 -7.72 -16.66 -12.46
C LYS A 159 -7.61 -15.95 -13.81
N GLN A 160 -7.73 -16.68 -14.92
CA GLN A 160 -7.65 -16.13 -16.27
C GLN A 160 -8.78 -15.13 -16.55
N SER A 161 -10.01 -15.47 -16.16
CA SER A 161 -11.16 -14.57 -16.33
C SER A 161 -11.00 -13.28 -15.52
N LEU A 162 -10.54 -13.39 -14.26
CA LEU A 162 -10.30 -12.23 -13.41
C LEU A 162 -9.19 -11.34 -13.95
N LEU A 163 -8.07 -11.92 -14.40
CA LEU A 163 -6.99 -11.17 -15.04
C LEU A 163 -7.49 -10.40 -16.27
N SER A 164 -8.23 -11.07 -17.15
CA SER A 164 -8.77 -10.43 -18.36
C SER A 164 -9.74 -9.29 -18.03
N GLN A 165 -10.61 -9.48 -17.04
CA GLN A 165 -11.55 -8.45 -16.61
C GLN A 165 -10.85 -7.26 -15.93
N LEU A 166 -9.85 -7.52 -15.09
CA LEU A 166 -9.06 -6.46 -14.45
C LEU A 166 -8.29 -5.65 -15.48
N GLU A 167 -7.69 -6.30 -16.49
CA GLU A 167 -7.01 -5.60 -17.57
C GLU A 167 -7.96 -4.71 -18.39
N GLN A 168 -9.20 -5.15 -18.60
CA GLN A 168 -10.23 -4.34 -19.27
C GLN A 168 -10.63 -3.11 -18.46
N VAL A 169 -10.64 -3.20 -17.13
CA VAL A 169 -11.13 -2.14 -16.23
C VAL A 169 -10.02 -1.17 -15.80
N LEU A 170 -8.85 -1.71 -15.44
CA LEU A 170 -7.71 -0.94 -14.89
C LEU A 170 -6.59 -0.74 -15.92
N GLY A 171 -6.66 -1.38 -17.09
CA GLY A 171 -5.56 -1.44 -18.04
C GLY A 171 -4.48 -2.45 -17.63
N ALA A 172 -3.37 -2.44 -18.36
CA ALA A 172 -2.20 -3.26 -18.04
C ALA A 172 -1.53 -2.73 -16.76
N VAL A 173 -1.81 -3.38 -15.63
CA VAL A 173 -1.26 -3.05 -14.32
C VAL A 173 -0.30 -4.14 -13.84
N PRO A 174 0.73 -3.82 -13.05
CA PRO A 174 1.65 -4.83 -12.50
C PRO A 174 0.96 -5.67 -11.43
N HIS A 175 1.31 -6.96 -11.38
CA HIS A 175 0.79 -7.91 -10.39
C HIS A 175 1.92 -8.43 -9.50
N PHE A 176 1.68 -8.49 -8.20
CA PHE A 176 2.60 -9.03 -7.20
C PHE A 176 1.91 -10.11 -6.37
N GLU A 177 2.58 -11.24 -6.18
CA GLU A 177 2.16 -12.27 -5.23
C GLU A 177 2.79 -12.00 -3.87
N ILE A 178 1.95 -11.78 -2.85
CA ILE A 178 2.42 -11.38 -1.52
C ILE A 178 1.92 -12.32 -0.42
N SER A 179 2.72 -12.43 0.64
CA SER A 179 2.38 -13.17 1.86
C SER A 179 2.61 -12.34 3.11
N LYS A 180 1.82 -12.65 4.16
CA LYS A 180 1.88 -12.06 5.50
C LYS A 180 2.57 -12.98 6.53
N GLN A 181 2.84 -14.24 6.21
CA GLN A 181 3.44 -15.17 7.17
C GLN A 181 4.91 -14.84 7.44
N LEU A 182 5.24 -14.45 8.67
CA LEU A 182 6.63 -14.24 9.09
C LEU A 182 7.30 -15.57 9.43
N GLN A 183 8.05 -16.11 8.48
CA GLN A 183 8.98 -17.22 8.72
C GLN A 183 10.33 -16.69 9.27
N GLY A 184 11.25 -17.60 9.57
CA GLY A 184 12.59 -17.25 10.07
C GLY A 184 13.35 -16.34 9.09
N GLN A 185 13.54 -16.81 7.86
CA GLN A 185 13.96 -15.97 6.73
C GLN A 185 12.74 -15.60 5.88
N PRO A 186 12.64 -14.34 5.40
CA PRO A 186 11.54 -13.96 4.55
C PRO A 186 11.64 -14.64 3.18
N ASP A 187 10.54 -15.25 2.75
CA ASP A 187 10.43 -15.84 1.42
C ASP A 187 10.27 -14.75 0.31
N PRO A 188 10.36 -15.13 -0.98
CA PRO A 188 10.20 -14.17 -2.08
C PRO A 188 8.86 -13.42 -2.09
N ARG A 189 7.75 -14.03 -1.62
CA ARG A 189 6.42 -13.40 -1.55
C ARG A 189 6.34 -12.40 -0.40
N GLN A 190 7.08 -12.61 0.67
CA GLN A 190 7.24 -11.62 1.73
C GLN A 190 8.03 -10.42 1.22
N LEU A 191 9.16 -10.65 0.55
CA LEU A 191 9.99 -9.57 -0.03
C LEU A 191 9.25 -8.80 -1.13
N ALA A 192 8.34 -9.45 -1.86
CA ALA A 192 7.48 -8.79 -2.85
C ALA A 192 6.61 -7.66 -2.27
N ASN A 193 6.34 -7.65 -0.94
CA ASN A 193 5.68 -6.50 -0.30
C ASN A 193 6.52 -5.21 -0.46
N LEU A 194 7.85 -5.31 -0.31
CA LEU A 194 8.74 -4.16 -0.51
C LEU A 194 8.87 -3.82 -1.99
N GLY A 195 9.02 -4.83 -2.85
CA GLY A 195 9.12 -4.64 -4.31
C GLY A 195 7.87 -3.96 -4.91
N LEU A 196 6.69 -4.23 -4.35
CA LEU A 196 5.46 -3.53 -4.72
C LEU A 196 5.55 -2.03 -4.39
N VAL A 197 6.03 -1.68 -3.19
CA VAL A 197 6.19 -0.27 -2.78
C VAL A 197 7.26 0.42 -3.63
N ASP A 198 8.38 -0.26 -3.90
CA ASP A 198 9.42 0.23 -4.81
C ASP A 198 8.84 0.57 -6.19
N HIS A 199 8.01 -0.31 -6.75
CA HIS A 199 7.38 -0.09 -8.04
C HIS A 199 6.49 1.16 -8.02
N ILE A 200 5.62 1.31 -7.01
CA ILE A 200 4.75 2.49 -6.90
C ILE A 200 5.57 3.77 -6.80
N LEU A 201 6.58 3.80 -5.92
CA LEU A 201 7.41 4.99 -5.73
C LEU A 201 8.14 5.36 -7.03
N GLN A 202 8.70 4.36 -7.72
CA GLN A 202 9.35 4.57 -9.01
C GLN A 202 8.40 5.16 -10.06
N VAL A 203 7.17 4.65 -10.17
CA VAL A 203 6.19 5.18 -11.13
C VAL A 203 5.74 6.59 -10.75
N ILE A 204 5.47 6.86 -9.47
CA ILE A 204 5.12 8.20 -8.99
C ILE A 204 6.23 9.21 -9.31
N GLU A 205 7.49 8.83 -9.09
CA GLU A 205 8.64 9.70 -9.38
C GLU A 205 8.84 9.93 -10.87
N SER A 206 8.72 8.87 -11.68
CA SER A 206 8.90 8.96 -13.14
C SER A 206 7.82 9.81 -13.80
N ASN A 207 6.62 9.85 -13.22
CA ASN A 207 5.49 10.64 -13.72
C ASN A 207 5.42 12.04 -13.12
N ARG A 208 6.35 12.41 -12.23
CA ARG A 208 6.34 13.73 -11.62
C ARG A 208 6.89 14.75 -12.63
N PRO A 209 6.16 15.83 -12.94
CA PRO A 209 6.78 16.95 -13.63
C PRO A 209 7.94 17.46 -12.75
N ASP A 210 9.04 17.88 -13.39
CA ASP A 210 10.18 18.48 -12.70
C ASP A 210 9.65 19.50 -11.70
N SER A 211 9.82 19.20 -10.41
CA SER A 211 9.37 20.12 -9.38
C SER A 211 10.21 21.37 -9.53
N PRO A 212 9.61 22.58 -9.60
CA PRO A 212 10.39 23.80 -9.65
C PRO A 212 11.31 23.79 -8.43
N GLU A 213 12.60 23.98 -8.67
CA GLU A 213 13.58 24.09 -7.62
C GLU A 213 13.21 25.32 -6.79
N VAL A 214 12.54 25.12 -5.66
CA VAL A 214 12.26 26.20 -4.71
C VAL A 214 13.57 26.46 -3.99
N ALA A 215 14.45 27.19 -4.66
CA ALA A 215 15.56 27.85 -4.00
C ALA A 215 14.92 28.85 -3.03
N ILE A 216 14.86 28.49 -1.75
CA ILE A 216 14.65 29.48 -0.70
C ILE A 216 16.01 30.20 -0.61
N PRO A 217 16.16 31.45 -1.10
CA PRO A 217 17.37 32.18 -0.84
C PRO A 217 17.47 32.33 0.68
N VAL A 218 18.39 31.61 1.30
CA VAL A 218 18.74 31.83 2.71
C VAL A 218 19.58 33.11 2.75
N GLY A 219 18.91 34.24 2.52
CA GLY A 219 19.45 35.57 2.75
C GLY A 219 19.37 35.86 4.25
N THR A 220 20.22 35.21 5.04
CA THR A 220 20.35 35.53 6.47
C THR A 220 21.72 36.15 6.75
N GLN A 221 21.72 37.29 7.44
CA GLN A 221 22.95 37.84 8.03
C GLN A 221 23.24 37.24 9.41
N ASP A 222 22.42 36.29 9.86
CA ASP A 222 22.62 35.63 11.13
C ASP A 222 23.80 34.65 11.05
N HIS A 223 24.87 35.01 11.75
CA HIS A 223 26.10 34.25 11.82
C HIS A 223 25.93 32.83 12.38
N PHE A 224 24.87 32.55 13.14
CA PHE A 224 24.57 31.21 13.64
C PHE A 224 24.25 30.24 12.50
N PHE A 225 23.44 30.68 11.54
CA PHE A 225 23.09 29.87 10.36
C PHE A 225 24.21 29.81 9.30
N LEU A 226 25.21 30.69 9.41
CA LEU A 226 26.41 30.69 8.57
C LEU A 226 27.56 29.85 9.15
N TYR A 227 27.41 29.30 10.35
CA TYR A 227 28.46 28.54 11.02
C TYR A 227 28.68 27.19 10.33
N ARG A 228 29.77 27.07 9.60
CA ARG A 228 30.31 25.79 9.12
C ARG A 228 31.49 25.43 9.99
N GLY A 229 31.22 24.65 11.04
CA GLY A 229 32.25 24.20 11.98
C GLY A 229 33.47 23.65 11.25
N LYS A 230 34.65 24.02 11.75
CA LYS A 230 35.93 23.44 11.33
C LYS A 230 36.16 22.10 12.03
#